data_AF-A0A9W4NEL1-F1
#
_entry.id   AF-A0A9W4NEL1-F1
#
_cell.length_a   1.000
_cell.length_b   1.000
_cell.length_c   1.000
_cell.angle_alpha   90.00
_cell.angle_beta   90.00
_cell.angle_gamma   90.00
#
_symmetry.space_group_name_H-M   'P 1'
#
loop_
_entity.id
_entity.type
_entity.pdbx_description
1 polymer ?
#
loop_
_entity_poly.entity_id
_entity_poly.type
_entity_poly.pdbx_seq_one_letter_code
_entity_poly.pdbx_strand_id
1 'polypeptide(L)'
;MYSLLSVWTPVALYFLRASATPSPHVGPLFARQIDRNDKNYYIGYHGDDFETPYAKYFNATQPTLSEEFISGLQESPYPHDLTVDISDAPKALNQPGYLELENGFSRLSDGSLSLTIHTEAPSGLTGEMLDWWFSWHTNDTRKYKLWNPGAHQYAAINPIAKEKSSQKSYSERYWNVTSFVDEYIGTTPYKLSISFFEPSLMGFSKENNESGVLGMVSAFVSLFQYEDQNIAQAKQGLGPLTAVLVHQLRRKPNGRGNEFRSRFWFGNLLVAGMSVAGGSEKLAHDLSVHCFNEMSHLGTFLPGLFEEFKMDVSVGY
;
A
#
# COMPACT_ATOMS: atom_id res chain seq x y z
N MET A 1 -82.17 2.22 26.83
CA MET A 1 -82.80 3.45 26.31
C MET A 1 -81.70 4.34 25.75
N TYR A 2 -81.90 4.79 24.51
CA TYR A 2 -80.95 5.46 23.64
C TYR A 2 -80.56 6.86 24.13
N SER A 3 -79.31 7.26 23.86
CA SER A 3 -79.04 8.61 23.35
C SER A 3 -77.79 8.59 22.47
N LEU A 4 -78.02 8.81 21.18
CA LEU A 4 -77.03 9.12 20.15
C LEU A 4 -76.57 10.57 20.33
N LEU A 5 -75.28 10.84 20.13
CA LEU A 5 -74.81 12.13 19.62
C LEU A 5 -73.56 11.87 18.76
N SER A 6 -73.77 12.07 17.47
CA SER A 6 -72.80 12.09 16.38
C SER A 6 -72.02 13.40 16.36
N VAL A 7 -70.70 13.35 16.20
CA VAL A 7 -69.93 14.47 15.64
C VAL A 7 -68.89 13.93 14.65
N TRP A 8 -69.05 14.34 13.40
CA TRP A 8 -68.09 14.20 12.30
C TRP A 8 -67.11 15.37 12.33
N THR A 9 -65.79 15.15 12.25
CA THR A 9 -64.81 15.96 11.47
C THR A 9 -63.39 15.33 11.52
N PRO A 10 -62.42 15.70 10.65
CA PRO A 10 -62.00 14.87 9.53
C PRO A 10 -60.56 14.32 9.64
N VAL A 11 -60.25 13.45 8.69
CA VAL A 11 -58.92 12.94 8.33
C VAL A 11 -57.90 14.09 8.20
N ALA A 12 -56.84 14.04 9.00
CA ALA A 12 -55.57 14.69 8.70
C ALA A 12 -54.50 13.60 8.56
N LEU A 13 -54.16 13.28 7.30
CA LEU A 13 -52.95 12.56 6.96
C LEU A 13 -51.75 13.36 7.49
N TYR A 14 -51.20 12.95 8.62
CA TYR A 14 -49.84 13.36 8.98
C TYR A 14 -48.88 12.46 8.20
N PHE A 15 -48.36 13.01 7.10
CA PHE A 15 -47.10 12.57 6.52
C PHE A 15 -46.03 12.67 7.61
N LEU A 16 -45.60 11.53 8.16
CA LEU A 16 -44.27 11.46 8.73
C LEU A 16 -43.29 11.59 7.56
N ARG A 17 -42.92 12.84 7.25
CA ARG A 17 -41.64 13.10 6.60
C ARG A 17 -40.58 12.49 7.50
N ALA A 18 -39.94 11.44 7.01
CA ALA A 18 -38.67 10.96 7.50
C ALA A 18 -37.75 12.18 7.67
N SER A 19 -37.58 12.61 8.91
CA SER A 19 -36.49 13.49 9.27
C SER A 19 -35.29 12.57 9.36
N ALA A 20 -34.72 12.24 8.19
CA ALA A 20 -33.34 11.80 8.14
C ALA A 20 -32.54 12.99 8.67
N THR A 21 -32.23 12.97 9.96
CA THR A 21 -31.08 13.72 10.47
C THR A 21 -29.91 13.29 9.61
N PRO A 22 -29.24 14.21 8.89
CA PRO A 22 -27.96 13.86 8.31
C PRO A 22 -27.11 13.37 9.47
N SER A 23 -26.63 12.12 9.38
CA SER A 23 -25.48 11.70 10.17
C SER A 23 -24.43 12.80 10.01
N PRO A 24 -23.73 13.22 11.08
CA PRO A 24 -22.67 14.19 10.91
C PRO A 24 -21.75 13.64 9.82
N HIS A 25 -21.65 14.36 8.70
CA HIS A 25 -20.61 14.13 7.73
C HIS A 25 -19.31 14.24 8.54
N VAL A 26 -18.70 13.10 8.83
CA VAL A 26 -17.29 13.06 9.21
C VAL A 26 -16.64 13.68 7.99
N GLY A 27 -16.08 14.88 8.18
CA GLY A 27 -15.40 15.59 7.09
C GLY A 27 -14.30 14.72 6.49
N PRO A 28 -13.51 15.27 5.56
CA PRO A 28 -12.36 14.53 5.05
C PRO A 28 -11.60 13.89 6.21
N LEU A 29 -11.32 12.58 6.13
CA LEU A 29 -10.48 11.86 7.07
C LEU A 29 -9.05 12.41 6.93
N PHE A 30 -8.86 13.67 7.34
CA PHE A 30 -7.56 14.21 7.66
C PHE A 30 -7.03 13.29 8.75
N ALA A 31 -5.85 12.71 8.56
CA ALA A 31 -5.17 11.82 9.50
C ALA A 31 -4.79 12.53 10.83
N ARG A 32 -5.78 13.08 11.53
CA ARG A 32 -5.66 13.67 12.87
C ARG A 32 -5.90 12.63 13.94
N GLN A 33 -6.58 11.53 13.60
CA GLN A 33 -6.82 10.41 14.48
C GLN A 33 -7.13 9.15 13.65
N ILE A 34 -6.55 8.01 14.06
CA ILE A 34 -6.92 6.71 13.50
C ILE A 34 -8.39 6.45 13.84
N ASP A 35 -9.23 6.31 12.82
CA ASP A 35 -10.62 5.89 13.00
C ASP A 35 -10.60 4.39 13.33
N ARG A 36 -11.05 4.03 14.53
CA ARG A 36 -11.09 2.64 14.98
C ARG A 36 -12.37 1.92 14.58
N ASN A 37 -13.33 2.62 13.97
CA ASN A 37 -14.58 2.04 13.47
C ASN A 37 -14.44 1.65 12.00
N ASP A 38 -14.02 0.41 11.76
CA ASP A 38 -13.84 -0.17 10.42
C ASP A 38 -15.10 -0.15 9.54
N LYS A 39 -16.29 0.01 10.12
CA LYS A 39 -17.56 0.20 9.39
C LYS A 39 -17.57 1.46 8.52
N ASN A 40 -16.68 2.41 8.79
CA ASN A 40 -16.53 3.62 8.01
C ASN A 40 -15.55 3.45 6.83
N TYR A 41 -14.86 2.31 6.71
CA TYR A 41 -13.92 2.06 5.64
C TYR A 41 -14.64 1.58 4.38
N TYR A 42 -14.19 2.04 3.21
CA TYR A 42 -14.86 1.75 1.93
C TYR A 42 -13.86 1.76 0.77
N ILE A 43 -14.13 0.96 -0.26
CA ILE A 43 -13.30 0.89 -1.48
C ILE A 43 -13.65 2.04 -2.42
N GLY A 44 -12.63 2.56 -3.11
CA GLY A 44 -12.79 3.56 -4.16
C GLY A 44 -13.26 4.93 -3.65
N TYR A 45 -13.58 5.82 -4.60
CA TYR A 45 -14.09 7.16 -4.33
C TYR A 45 -15.62 7.19 -4.31
N HIS A 46 -16.19 7.96 -3.40
CA HIS A 46 -17.62 8.27 -3.35
C HIS A 46 -17.88 9.73 -2.94
N GLY A 47 -18.99 10.31 -3.40
CA GLY A 47 -19.46 11.63 -2.97
C GLY A 47 -18.35 12.69 -2.97
N ASP A 48 -18.10 13.27 -1.79
CA ASP A 48 -17.14 14.36 -1.57
C ASP A 48 -15.66 13.97 -1.83
N ASP A 49 -15.33 12.70 -2.07
CA ASP A 49 -13.98 12.30 -2.49
C ASP A 49 -13.59 12.93 -3.82
N PHE A 50 -14.58 13.11 -4.71
CA PHE A 50 -14.40 13.72 -6.03
C PHE A 50 -14.19 15.24 -5.98
N GLU A 51 -14.40 15.86 -4.82
CA GLU A 51 -14.17 17.30 -4.61
C GLU A 51 -12.71 17.59 -4.21
N THR A 52 -11.87 16.55 -4.07
CA THR A 52 -10.44 16.76 -3.79
C THR A 52 -9.71 17.31 -5.02
N PRO A 53 -8.72 18.21 -4.86
CA PRO A 53 -7.96 18.75 -6.00
C PRO A 53 -7.28 17.69 -6.88
N TYR A 54 -6.93 16.56 -6.28
CA TYR A 54 -6.28 15.43 -6.94
C TYR A 54 -7.25 14.35 -7.43
N ALA A 55 -8.57 14.53 -7.30
CA ALA A 55 -9.57 13.54 -7.69
C ALA A 55 -9.52 13.15 -9.18
N LYS A 56 -9.06 14.05 -10.05
CA LYS A 56 -8.88 13.79 -11.48
C LYS A 56 -7.86 12.69 -11.79
N TYR A 57 -7.00 12.32 -10.84
CA TYR A 57 -6.07 11.21 -10.95
C TYR A 57 -6.67 9.87 -10.51
N PHE A 58 -7.88 9.86 -9.95
CA PHE A 58 -8.58 8.63 -9.62
C PHE A 58 -9.07 7.95 -10.89
N ASN A 59 -8.63 6.71 -11.12
CA ASN A 59 -9.07 5.87 -12.23
C ASN A 59 -9.31 4.46 -11.74
N ALA A 60 -10.55 3.97 -11.71
CA ALA A 60 -10.83 2.62 -11.20
C ALA A 60 -10.40 1.47 -12.13
N THR A 61 -9.84 1.78 -13.30
CA THR A 61 -9.38 0.76 -14.27
C THR A 61 -8.15 0.05 -13.73
N GLN A 62 -8.25 -1.27 -13.57
CA GLN A 62 -7.11 -2.10 -13.17
C GLN A 62 -6.12 -2.25 -14.33
N PRO A 63 -4.80 -2.26 -14.06
CA PRO A 63 -3.80 -2.49 -15.09
C PRO A 63 -3.91 -3.92 -15.63
N THR A 64 -3.48 -4.11 -16.88
CA THR A 64 -3.37 -5.44 -17.48
C THR A 64 -2.15 -6.16 -16.90
N LEU A 65 -2.35 -7.37 -16.36
CA LEU A 65 -1.27 -8.24 -15.92
C LEU A 65 -0.42 -8.67 -17.12
N SER A 66 0.92 -8.66 -16.98
CA SER A 66 1.81 -9.15 -18.04
C SER A 66 1.77 -10.67 -18.14
N GLU A 67 2.05 -11.21 -19.33
CA GLU A 67 2.11 -12.67 -19.55
C GLU A 67 3.19 -13.32 -18.67
N GLU A 68 4.35 -12.66 -18.53
CA GLU A 68 5.45 -13.13 -17.69
C GLU A 68 5.07 -13.17 -16.20
N PHE A 69 4.31 -12.18 -15.73
CA PHE A 69 3.81 -12.18 -14.35
C PHE A 69 2.80 -13.31 -14.12
N ILE A 70 1.85 -13.49 -15.04
CA ILE A 70 0.85 -14.56 -14.96
C ILE A 70 1.54 -15.94 -14.96
N SER A 71 2.49 -16.17 -15.87
CA SER A 71 3.22 -17.43 -15.97
C SER A 71 4.00 -17.72 -14.69
N GLY A 72 4.76 -16.74 -14.19
CA GLY A 72 5.52 -16.88 -12.96
C GLY A 72 4.64 -17.20 -11.75
N LEU A 73 3.45 -16.58 -11.68
CA LEU A 73 2.53 -16.85 -10.59
C LEU A 73 1.84 -18.23 -10.70
N GLN A 74 1.54 -18.69 -11.92
CA GLN A 74 0.96 -20.02 -12.18
C GLN A 74 1.93 -21.16 -11.87
N GLU A 75 3.22 -20.94 -12.08
CA GLU A 75 4.28 -21.91 -11.82
C GLU A 75 4.77 -21.89 -10.36
N SER A 76 4.32 -20.91 -9.56
CA SER A 76 4.69 -20.81 -8.15
C SER A 76 3.98 -21.88 -7.29
N PRO A 77 4.62 -22.37 -6.20
CA PRO A 77 5.93 -21.95 -5.69
C PRO A 77 7.11 -22.54 -6.48
N TYR A 78 8.15 -21.72 -6.67
CA TYR A 78 9.43 -22.16 -7.23
C TYR A 78 10.36 -22.79 -6.17
N PRO A 79 11.40 -23.54 -6.57
CA PRO A 79 12.48 -23.96 -5.69
C PRO A 79 13.23 -22.77 -5.07
N HIS A 80 13.68 -22.90 -3.82
CA HIS A 80 14.33 -21.81 -3.09
C HIS A 80 15.63 -21.31 -3.72
N ASP A 81 16.34 -22.16 -4.46
CA ASP A 81 17.59 -21.80 -5.16
C ASP A 81 17.37 -20.77 -6.29
N LEU A 82 16.13 -20.55 -6.73
CA LEU A 82 15.80 -19.56 -7.75
C LEU A 82 15.49 -18.17 -7.17
N THR A 83 15.34 -18.06 -5.86
CA THR A 83 15.10 -16.79 -5.16
C THR A 83 16.27 -16.42 -4.26
N VAL A 84 16.17 -15.26 -3.61
CA VAL A 84 17.20 -14.74 -2.69
C VAL A 84 16.64 -14.56 -1.29
N ASP A 85 17.44 -14.94 -0.30
CA ASP A 85 17.20 -14.57 1.09
C ASP A 85 17.39 -13.05 1.26
N ILE A 86 16.70 -12.47 2.24
CA ILE A 86 16.82 -11.05 2.55
C ILE A 86 18.24 -10.65 2.96
N SER A 87 19.04 -11.54 3.54
CA SER A 87 20.44 -11.25 3.87
C SER A 87 21.32 -11.03 2.64
N ASP A 88 21.01 -11.71 1.53
CA ASP A 88 21.75 -11.62 0.27
C ASP A 88 21.12 -10.63 -0.72
N ALA A 89 19.84 -10.29 -0.51
CA ALA A 89 19.07 -9.40 -1.37
C ALA A 89 19.72 -8.02 -1.60
N PRO A 90 20.37 -7.35 -0.62
CA PRO A 90 21.05 -6.08 -0.87
C PRO A 90 22.11 -6.16 -1.95
N LYS A 91 22.91 -7.23 -1.95
CA LYS A 91 23.94 -7.46 -2.96
C LYS A 91 23.32 -7.88 -4.28
N ALA A 92 22.35 -8.80 -4.25
CA ALA A 92 21.72 -9.38 -5.43
C ALA A 92 20.91 -8.36 -6.23
N LEU A 93 20.06 -7.56 -5.56
CA LEU A 93 19.25 -6.53 -6.21
C LEU A 93 20.09 -5.35 -6.74
N ASN A 94 21.34 -5.23 -6.29
CA ASN A 94 22.26 -4.19 -6.73
C ASN A 94 23.18 -4.63 -7.87
N GLN A 95 23.00 -5.84 -8.41
CA GLN A 95 23.69 -6.28 -9.63
C GLN A 95 22.98 -5.78 -10.89
N PRO A 96 23.72 -5.52 -11.99
CA PRO A 96 23.12 -5.34 -13.31
C PRO A 96 22.37 -6.59 -13.79
N GLY A 97 21.39 -6.42 -14.67
CA GLY A 97 20.61 -7.54 -15.22
C GLY A 97 19.48 -8.00 -14.29
N TYR A 98 19.01 -9.23 -14.45
CA TYR A 98 17.91 -9.79 -13.68
C TYR A 98 18.37 -10.98 -12.85
N LEU A 99 17.65 -11.26 -11.77
CA LEU A 99 17.80 -12.52 -11.04
C LEU A 99 17.03 -13.63 -11.75
N GLU A 100 17.25 -14.89 -11.35
CA GLU A 100 16.56 -16.06 -11.93
C GLU A 100 15.04 -15.95 -11.78
N LEU A 101 14.57 -15.45 -10.63
CA LEU A 101 13.15 -15.22 -10.37
C LEU A 101 12.84 -13.72 -10.21
N GLU A 102 12.10 -13.15 -11.16
CA GLU A 102 11.57 -11.77 -11.10
C GLU A 102 10.06 -11.72 -10.88
N ASN A 103 9.32 -12.80 -11.19
CA ASN A 103 7.88 -12.95 -10.98
C ASN A 103 7.56 -14.32 -10.38
N GLY A 104 6.93 -14.35 -9.20
CA GLY A 104 6.53 -15.58 -8.52
C GLY A 104 6.86 -15.56 -7.03
N PHE A 105 6.69 -16.69 -6.35
CA PHE A 105 7.03 -16.85 -4.95
C PHE A 105 7.69 -18.20 -4.66
N SER A 106 8.43 -18.26 -3.54
CA SER A 106 9.14 -19.46 -3.10
C SER A 106 9.17 -19.53 -1.59
N ARG A 107 9.07 -20.75 -1.03
CA ARG A 107 9.44 -21.00 0.36
C ARG A 107 10.97 -21.13 0.44
N LEU A 108 11.58 -20.49 1.42
CA LEU A 108 13.01 -20.60 1.70
C LEU A 108 13.30 -21.85 2.55
N SER A 109 14.57 -22.22 2.64
CA SER A 109 15.02 -23.45 3.33
C SER A 109 14.71 -23.45 4.84
N ASP A 110 14.59 -22.28 5.45
CA ASP A 110 14.22 -22.07 6.85
C ASP A 110 12.69 -22.03 7.11
N GLY A 111 11.89 -22.18 6.05
CA GLY A 111 10.43 -22.10 6.08
C GLY A 111 9.86 -20.69 5.89
N SER A 112 10.70 -19.66 5.75
CA SER A 112 10.29 -18.30 5.37
C SER A 112 9.73 -18.28 3.94
N LEU A 113 9.09 -17.18 3.53
CA LEU A 113 8.47 -17.04 2.20
C LEU A 113 9.02 -15.78 1.53
N SER A 114 9.42 -15.91 0.26
CA SER A 114 9.89 -14.83 -0.60
C SER A 114 8.95 -14.64 -1.79
N LEU A 115 8.53 -13.41 -2.07
CA LEU A 115 7.78 -13.03 -3.26
C LEU A 115 8.64 -12.10 -4.12
N THR A 116 8.56 -12.26 -5.43
CA THR A 116 9.20 -11.41 -6.42
C THR A 116 8.15 -10.94 -7.42
N ILE A 117 8.04 -9.63 -7.60
CA ILE A 117 7.09 -9.04 -8.55
C ILE A 117 7.84 -8.00 -9.38
N HIS A 118 7.70 -8.07 -10.70
CA HIS A 118 8.24 -7.13 -11.66
C HIS A 118 7.11 -6.43 -12.41
N THR A 119 7.18 -5.10 -12.51
CA THR A 119 6.25 -4.31 -13.30
C THR A 119 6.98 -3.26 -14.13
N GLU A 120 6.43 -2.94 -15.29
CA GLU A 120 6.91 -1.85 -16.12
C GLU A 120 6.63 -0.48 -15.48
N ALA A 121 7.53 0.49 -15.69
CA ALA A 121 7.35 1.87 -15.25
C ALA A 121 7.75 2.86 -16.36
N PRO A 122 7.08 4.02 -16.48
CA PRO A 122 7.43 4.98 -17.51
C PRO A 122 8.83 5.57 -17.27
N SER A 123 9.53 5.90 -18.36
CA SER A 123 10.90 6.41 -18.32
C SER A 123 11.08 7.72 -17.54
N GLY A 124 10.00 8.50 -17.41
CA GLY A 124 10.00 9.77 -16.68
C GLY A 124 9.88 9.63 -15.15
N LEU A 125 9.62 8.43 -14.65
CA LEU A 125 9.45 8.19 -13.21
C LEU A 125 10.82 8.17 -12.53
N THR A 126 10.98 8.95 -11.45
CA THR A 126 12.26 9.11 -10.73
C THR A 126 12.16 8.62 -9.28
N GLY A 127 13.31 8.39 -8.63
CA GLY A 127 13.34 8.07 -7.20
C GLY A 127 12.78 9.19 -6.32
N GLU A 128 12.94 10.45 -6.71
CA GLU A 128 12.36 11.59 -5.99
C GLU A 128 10.83 11.58 -6.04
N MET A 129 10.24 11.26 -7.20
CA MET A 129 8.79 11.11 -7.34
C MET A 129 8.26 9.98 -6.46
N LEU A 130 9.01 8.86 -6.40
CA LEU A 130 8.68 7.73 -5.54
C LEU A 130 8.74 8.12 -4.06
N ASP A 131 9.80 8.77 -3.60
CA ASP A 131 9.90 9.23 -2.21
C ASP A 131 8.80 10.24 -1.86
N TRP A 132 8.49 11.15 -2.79
CA TRP A 132 7.40 12.11 -2.60
C TRP A 132 6.07 11.39 -2.39
N TRP A 133 5.75 10.41 -3.23
CA TRP A 133 4.53 9.61 -3.12
C TRP A 133 4.38 9.03 -1.71
N PHE A 134 5.39 8.29 -1.23
CA PHE A 134 5.37 7.66 0.10
C PHE A 134 5.39 8.66 1.26
N SER A 135 5.83 9.91 1.03
CA SER A 135 5.66 11.00 2.00
C SER A 135 4.29 11.67 1.99
N TRP A 136 3.57 11.59 0.87
CA TRP A 136 2.39 12.40 0.59
C TRP A 136 1.07 11.63 0.72
N HIS A 137 1.02 10.35 0.30
CA HIS A 137 -0.22 9.58 0.25
C HIS A 137 -0.72 9.10 1.63
N THR A 138 0.18 9.03 2.62
CA THR A 138 -0.06 8.34 3.90
C THR A 138 -1.04 9.06 4.83
N ASN A 139 -1.40 10.30 4.49
CA ASN A 139 -2.08 11.19 5.40
C ASN A 139 -3.54 11.51 5.11
N ASP A 140 -4.05 10.93 4.04
CA ASP A 140 -5.42 11.10 3.60
C ASP A 140 -5.80 9.80 2.89
N THR A 141 -6.81 9.12 3.43
CA THR A 141 -7.31 7.86 2.88
C THR A 141 -7.67 7.98 1.39
N ARG A 142 -8.10 9.15 0.92
CA ARG A 142 -8.43 9.38 -0.49
C ARG A 142 -7.18 9.37 -1.38
N LYS A 143 -6.05 9.92 -0.90
CA LYS A 143 -4.77 9.82 -1.62
C LYS A 143 -4.34 8.35 -1.74
N TYR A 144 -4.44 7.59 -0.66
CA TYR A 144 -4.09 6.16 -0.67
C TYR A 144 -4.90 5.37 -1.70
N LYS A 145 -6.18 5.72 -1.86
CA LYS A 145 -7.09 5.10 -2.83
C LYS A 145 -6.76 5.38 -4.29
N LEU A 146 -5.99 6.43 -4.60
CA LEU A 146 -5.48 6.63 -5.97
C LEU A 146 -4.60 5.48 -6.44
N TRP A 147 -3.89 4.84 -5.50
CA TRP A 147 -2.89 3.82 -5.78
C TRP A 147 -3.50 2.49 -6.24
N ASN A 148 -4.52 2.03 -5.52
CA ASN A 148 -5.28 0.84 -5.88
C ASN A 148 -6.77 1.02 -5.55
N PRO A 149 -7.53 1.63 -6.46
CA PRO A 149 -8.95 1.94 -6.26
C PRO A 149 -9.83 0.74 -5.94
N GLY A 150 -9.41 -0.48 -6.31
CA GLY A 150 -10.18 -1.71 -6.10
C GLY A 150 -9.90 -2.41 -4.77
N ALA A 151 -8.88 -2.00 -4.02
CA ALA A 151 -8.44 -2.70 -2.82
C ALA A 151 -8.27 -1.81 -1.59
N HIS A 152 -7.83 -0.56 -1.77
CA HIS A 152 -7.50 0.33 -0.65
C HIS A 152 -8.77 0.89 -0.02
N GLN A 153 -8.96 0.64 1.27
CA GLN A 153 -10.14 1.13 1.99
C GLN A 153 -9.83 2.29 2.93
N TYR A 154 -8.68 2.20 3.61
CA TYR A 154 -8.31 3.12 4.66
C TYR A 154 -6.78 3.26 4.77
N ALA A 155 -6.33 4.47 5.07
CA ALA A 155 -4.97 4.75 5.48
C ALA A 155 -4.91 5.94 6.44
N ALA A 156 -4.08 5.81 7.46
CA ALA A 156 -3.74 6.89 8.37
C ALA A 156 -2.33 6.70 8.95
N ILE A 157 -1.77 7.78 9.48
CA ILE A 157 -0.56 7.78 10.29
C ILE A 157 -0.86 8.40 11.65
N ASN A 158 -0.01 8.12 12.65
CA ASN A 158 -0.01 8.94 13.86
C ASN A 158 0.46 10.37 13.53
N PRO A 159 0.00 11.39 14.28
CA PRO A 159 0.50 12.76 14.10
C PRO A 159 2.02 12.81 14.20
N ILE A 160 2.66 13.44 13.21
CA ILE A 160 4.11 13.67 13.20
C ILE A 160 4.41 15.16 13.35
N ALA A 161 5.50 15.47 14.04
CA ALA A 161 5.93 16.84 14.27
C ALA A 161 6.17 17.60 12.95
N LYS A 162 5.93 18.92 12.96
CA LYS A 162 6.11 19.76 11.76
C LYS A 162 7.52 19.62 11.18
N GLU A 163 8.53 19.57 12.04
CA GLU A 163 9.94 19.40 11.70
C GLU A 163 10.17 18.10 10.91
N LYS A 164 9.44 17.03 11.21
CA LYS A 164 9.50 15.77 10.47
C LYS A 164 8.83 15.91 9.10
N SER A 165 7.62 16.48 9.05
CA SER A 165 6.87 16.66 7.80
C SER A 165 7.50 17.68 6.84
N SER A 166 8.37 18.56 7.34
CA SER A 166 9.02 19.63 6.56
C SER A 166 10.49 19.35 6.22
N GLN A 167 10.96 18.10 6.36
CA GLN A 167 12.33 17.75 5.97
C GLN A 167 12.56 18.04 4.48
N LYS A 168 13.81 18.37 4.12
CA LYS A 168 14.14 18.74 2.75
C LYS A 168 13.99 17.54 1.81
N SER A 169 14.54 16.38 2.18
CA SER A 169 14.31 15.15 1.42
C SER A 169 12.91 14.61 1.72
N TYR A 170 12.20 14.15 0.68
CA TYR A 170 10.94 13.44 0.88
C TYR A 170 11.14 12.13 1.65
N SER A 171 12.27 11.45 1.44
CA SER A 171 12.58 10.19 2.12
C SER A 171 12.62 10.35 3.65
N GLU A 172 13.24 11.44 4.11
CA GLU A 172 13.31 11.79 5.53
C GLU A 172 11.96 12.13 6.14
N ARG A 173 10.93 12.44 5.35
CA ARG A 173 9.58 12.72 5.85
C ARG A 173 8.83 11.44 6.23
N TYR A 174 9.04 10.34 5.51
CA TYR A 174 8.31 9.09 5.73
C TYR A 174 9.12 7.99 6.43
N TRP A 175 10.46 8.03 6.40
CA TRP A 175 11.25 7.08 7.22
C TRP A 175 10.89 7.21 8.69
N ASN A 176 10.74 6.08 9.38
CA ASN A 176 10.33 6.00 10.78
C ASN A 176 8.87 6.47 11.01
N VAL A 177 8.03 6.43 9.98
CA VAL A 177 6.59 6.64 10.08
C VAL A 177 5.88 5.31 9.80
N THR A 178 4.89 4.98 10.62
CA THR A 178 4.02 3.81 10.41
C THR A 178 2.72 4.26 9.75
N SER A 179 2.42 3.70 8.58
CA SER A 179 1.12 3.79 7.93
C SER A 179 0.23 2.63 8.39
N PHE A 180 -0.90 2.97 8.98
CA PHE A 180 -1.95 2.05 9.40
C PHE A 180 -2.97 1.94 8.26
N VAL A 181 -3.04 0.79 7.62
CA VAL A 181 -3.90 0.59 6.44
C VAL A 181 -4.91 -0.52 6.67
N ASP A 182 -6.04 -0.40 6.01
CA ASP A 182 -7.00 -1.49 5.85
C ASP A 182 -7.25 -1.65 4.35
N GLU A 183 -6.91 -2.82 3.83
CA GLU A 183 -6.92 -3.08 2.40
C GLU A 183 -7.22 -4.54 2.07
N TYR A 184 -7.83 -4.74 0.91
CA TYR A 184 -8.07 -6.08 0.40
C TYR A 184 -6.83 -6.65 -0.27
N ILE A 185 -6.36 -7.77 0.25
CA ILE A 185 -5.44 -8.66 -0.45
C ILE A 185 -6.24 -9.87 -0.92
N GLY A 186 -6.51 -9.92 -2.23
CA GLY A 186 -7.50 -10.82 -2.80
C GLY A 186 -8.89 -10.46 -2.31
N THR A 187 -9.55 -11.37 -1.60
CA THR A 187 -10.90 -11.18 -1.04
C THR A 187 -10.92 -10.93 0.46
N THR A 188 -9.75 -10.84 1.09
CA THR A 188 -9.62 -10.69 2.55
C THR A 188 -9.19 -9.25 2.88
N PRO A 189 -9.92 -8.53 3.75
CA PRO A 189 -9.46 -7.25 4.28
C PRO A 189 -8.39 -7.51 5.34
N TYR A 190 -7.21 -6.94 5.13
CA TYR A 190 -6.10 -6.99 6.06
C TYR A 190 -5.92 -5.65 6.74
N LYS A 191 -5.91 -5.68 8.07
CA LYS A 191 -5.43 -4.58 8.90
C LYS A 191 -3.91 -4.67 9.01
N LEU A 192 -3.17 -3.69 8.49
CA LEU A 192 -1.71 -3.71 8.43
C LEU A 192 -1.10 -2.47 9.09
N SER A 193 0.07 -2.67 9.72
CA SER A 193 1.02 -1.62 10.08
C SER A 193 2.23 -1.70 9.16
N ILE A 194 2.44 -0.68 8.33
CA ILE A 194 3.55 -0.57 7.39
C ILE A 194 4.52 0.50 7.89
N SER A 195 5.64 0.07 8.48
CA SER A 195 6.62 0.98 9.08
C SER A 195 7.84 1.15 8.19
N PHE A 196 7.95 2.33 7.57
CA PHE A 196 9.01 2.63 6.63
C PHE A 196 10.34 2.89 7.34
N PHE A 197 11.43 2.49 6.70
CA PHE A 197 12.78 2.69 7.21
C PHE A 197 13.76 3.02 6.08
N GLU A 198 14.92 3.55 6.44
CA GLU A 198 15.99 3.84 5.48
C GLU A 198 16.60 2.53 4.93
N PRO A 199 16.65 2.30 3.61
CA PRO A 199 17.12 1.04 3.02
C PRO A 199 18.54 0.61 3.48
N SER A 200 19.41 1.57 3.80
CA SER A 200 20.79 1.33 4.24
C SER A 200 20.87 0.59 5.58
N LEU A 201 19.83 0.65 6.43
CA LEU A 201 19.76 -0.09 7.70
C LEU A 201 19.77 -1.61 7.50
N MET A 202 19.38 -2.09 6.32
CA MET A 202 19.47 -3.49 5.90
C MET A 202 20.48 -3.70 4.77
N GLY A 203 21.38 -2.75 4.54
CA GLY A 203 22.45 -2.84 3.56
C GLY A 203 22.04 -2.54 2.11
N PHE A 204 20.78 -2.20 1.84
CA PHE A 204 20.34 -1.86 0.48
C PHE A 204 20.85 -0.48 0.05
N SER A 205 21.23 -0.36 -1.23
CA SER A 205 21.51 0.93 -1.86
C SER A 205 20.25 1.51 -2.47
N LYS A 206 19.90 2.75 -2.10
CA LYS A 206 18.73 3.46 -2.65
C LYS A 206 18.93 3.87 -4.11
N GLU A 207 20.17 4.07 -4.53
CA GLU A 207 20.57 4.47 -5.88
C GLU A 207 21.89 3.79 -6.26
N ASN A 208 22.03 3.44 -7.54
CA ASN A 208 23.29 2.92 -8.09
C ASN A 208 23.27 3.05 -9.63
N ASN A 209 24.26 3.77 -10.17
CA ASN A 209 24.37 4.00 -11.61
C ASN A 209 24.70 2.74 -12.42
N GLU A 210 25.49 1.81 -11.87
CA GLU A 210 25.94 0.60 -12.58
C GLU A 210 24.80 -0.40 -12.78
N SER A 211 23.98 -0.61 -11.74
CA SER A 211 22.80 -1.46 -11.80
C SER A 211 21.54 -0.72 -12.27
N GLY A 212 21.61 0.60 -12.42
CA GLY A 212 20.51 1.45 -12.87
C GLY A 212 19.45 1.72 -11.80
N VAL A 213 19.73 1.47 -10.53
CA VAL A 213 18.79 1.75 -9.42
C VAL A 213 18.60 3.26 -9.28
N LEU A 214 17.35 3.70 -9.36
CA LEU A 214 16.94 5.11 -9.32
C LEU A 214 16.31 5.51 -7.99
N GLY A 215 15.81 4.55 -7.21
CA GLY A 215 15.15 4.78 -5.94
C GLY A 215 14.75 3.47 -5.26
N MET A 216 14.56 3.51 -3.95
CA MET A 216 14.10 2.36 -3.17
C MET A 216 13.27 2.80 -1.97
N VAL A 217 12.18 2.09 -1.73
CA VAL A 217 11.32 2.20 -0.54
C VAL A 217 11.36 0.87 0.19
N SER A 218 11.47 0.90 1.52
CA SER A 218 11.55 -0.28 2.36
C SER A 218 10.69 -0.14 3.61
N ALA A 219 9.99 -1.21 4.00
CA ALA A 219 9.12 -1.20 5.17
C ALA A 219 9.04 -2.57 5.86
N PHE A 220 8.83 -2.54 7.18
CA PHE A 220 8.33 -3.69 7.94
C PHE A 220 6.81 -3.71 7.89
N VAL A 221 6.25 -4.91 7.80
CA VAL A 221 4.80 -5.12 7.83
C VAL A 221 4.45 -6.02 8.99
N SER A 222 3.53 -5.53 9.83
CA SER A 222 2.82 -6.33 10.82
C SER A 222 1.36 -6.47 10.43
N LEU A 223 0.83 -7.68 10.60
CA LEU A 223 -0.52 -8.05 10.18
C LEU A 223 -1.47 -8.04 11.38
N PHE A 224 -2.75 -7.82 11.11
CA PHE A 224 -3.91 -7.95 11.99
C PHE A 224 -4.05 -6.92 13.12
N GLN A 225 -3.10 -6.00 13.28
CA GLN A 225 -3.17 -4.97 14.32
C GLN A 225 -2.53 -3.65 13.91
N TYR A 226 -3.03 -2.56 14.49
CA TYR A 226 -2.38 -1.25 14.43
C TYR A 226 -1.43 -1.12 15.62
N GLU A 227 -0.17 -1.32 15.32
CA GLU A 227 0.94 -1.14 16.25
C GLU A 227 2.05 -0.33 15.57
N ASP A 228 2.58 0.68 16.25
CA ASP A 228 3.80 1.33 15.82
C ASP A 228 4.97 0.36 15.96
N GLN A 229 5.67 0.09 14.86
CA GLN A 229 6.86 -0.74 14.93
C GLN A 229 8.04 0.07 15.47
N ASN A 230 8.82 -0.55 16.36
CA ASN A 230 10.09 0.00 16.78
C ASN A 230 11.13 -0.23 15.68
N ILE A 231 11.65 0.85 15.09
CA ILE A 231 12.67 0.77 14.03
C ILE A 231 13.98 0.10 14.45
N ALA A 232 14.23 -0.10 15.75
CA ALA A 232 15.31 -0.96 16.19
C ALA A 232 15.18 -2.38 15.61
N GLN A 233 13.97 -2.85 15.29
CA GLN A 233 13.73 -4.10 14.57
C GLN A 233 14.29 -4.07 13.15
N ALA A 234 14.33 -2.91 12.48
CA ALA A 234 14.94 -2.79 11.15
C ALA A 234 16.42 -3.16 11.13
N LYS A 235 17.14 -2.85 12.21
CA LYS A 235 18.54 -3.26 12.37
C LYS A 235 18.69 -4.76 12.69
N GLN A 236 17.64 -5.40 13.19
CA GLN A 236 17.63 -6.83 13.49
C GLN A 236 17.32 -7.68 12.25
N GLY A 237 16.81 -7.05 11.18
CA GLY A 237 16.44 -7.72 9.93
C GLY A 237 15.11 -8.45 10.04
N LEU A 238 14.91 -9.45 9.18
CA LEU A 238 13.68 -10.25 9.18
C LEU A 238 13.59 -11.09 10.47
N GLY A 239 12.61 -10.77 11.31
CA GLY A 239 12.22 -11.59 12.45
C GLY A 239 11.23 -12.69 12.05
N PRO A 240 11.09 -13.74 12.88
CA PRO A 240 10.25 -14.90 12.57
C PRO A 240 8.75 -14.59 12.46
N LEU A 241 8.28 -13.51 13.08
CA LEU A 241 6.88 -13.06 13.06
C LEU A 241 6.65 -11.79 12.22
N THR A 242 7.66 -11.33 11.49
CA THR A 242 7.60 -10.07 10.72
C THR A 242 7.62 -10.34 9.23
N ALA A 243 7.20 -9.35 8.44
CA ALA A 243 7.49 -9.29 7.02
C ALA A 243 8.27 -8.02 6.68
N VAL A 244 9.09 -8.08 5.64
CA VAL A 244 9.79 -6.93 5.06
C VAL A 244 9.43 -6.83 3.59
N LEU A 245 9.19 -5.62 3.11
CA LEU A 245 9.06 -5.33 1.69
C LEU A 245 10.14 -4.35 1.24
N VAL A 246 10.53 -4.46 -0.03
CA VAL A 246 11.24 -3.40 -0.76
C VAL A 246 10.61 -3.20 -2.13
N HIS A 247 10.45 -1.94 -2.53
CA HIS A 247 10.13 -1.56 -3.90
C HIS A 247 11.35 -0.86 -4.49
N GLN A 248 12.00 -1.47 -5.47
CA GLN A 248 13.14 -0.89 -6.19
C GLN A 248 12.67 -0.32 -7.52
N LEU A 249 12.86 0.99 -7.72
CA LEU A 249 12.75 1.60 -9.04
C LEU A 249 14.09 1.51 -9.75
N ARG A 250 14.09 0.98 -10.97
CA ARG A 250 15.31 0.75 -11.74
C ARG A 250 15.13 1.15 -13.20
N ARG A 251 16.19 1.65 -13.83
CA ARG A 251 16.26 1.75 -15.29
C ARG A 251 16.41 0.35 -15.87
N LYS A 252 15.64 0.02 -16.90
CA LYS A 252 15.77 -1.28 -17.56
C LYS A 252 17.18 -1.43 -18.16
N PRO A 253 17.81 -2.62 -18.10
CA PRO A 253 19.13 -2.86 -18.68
C PRO A 253 19.21 -2.52 -20.18
N ASN A 254 18.10 -2.63 -20.92
CA ASN A 254 18.01 -2.29 -22.34
C ASN A 254 17.90 -0.76 -22.61
N GLY A 255 17.84 0.08 -21.56
CA GLY A 255 17.70 1.53 -21.65
C GLY A 255 16.32 2.04 -22.08
N ARG A 256 15.35 1.16 -22.34
CA ARG A 256 14.03 1.50 -22.89
C ARG A 256 12.94 1.59 -21.82
N GLY A 257 13.13 2.50 -20.86
CA GLY A 257 12.17 2.74 -19.77
C GLY A 257 12.70 2.33 -18.41
N ASN A 258 11.81 2.37 -17.43
CA ASN A 258 12.07 1.99 -16.05
C ASN A 258 11.21 0.79 -15.66
N GLU A 259 11.44 0.24 -14.48
CA GLU A 259 10.72 -0.89 -13.92
C GLU A 259 10.68 -0.79 -12.41
N PHE A 260 9.65 -1.38 -11.81
CA PHE A 260 9.65 -1.70 -10.40
C PHE A 260 10.01 -3.17 -10.19
N ARG A 261 10.91 -3.42 -9.25
CA ARG A 261 11.20 -4.75 -8.72
C ARG A 261 10.82 -4.76 -7.25
N SER A 262 9.68 -5.35 -6.96
CA SER A 262 9.17 -5.51 -5.60
C SER A 262 9.61 -6.85 -5.04
N ARG A 263 9.99 -6.87 -3.77
CA ARG A 263 10.32 -8.09 -3.03
C ARG A 263 9.65 -8.06 -1.67
N PHE A 264 9.14 -9.21 -1.24
CA PHE A 264 8.60 -9.40 0.09
C PHE A 264 9.23 -10.63 0.72
N TRP A 265 9.61 -10.55 1.98
CA TRP A 265 10.06 -11.67 2.79
C TRP A 265 9.22 -11.78 4.04
N PHE A 266 8.74 -12.98 4.35
CA PHE A 266 7.95 -13.28 5.54
C PHE A 266 8.70 -14.28 6.42
N GLY A 267 8.82 -13.97 7.71
CA GLY A 267 9.46 -14.85 8.67
C GLY A 267 8.73 -16.20 8.81
N ASN A 268 9.50 -17.25 9.08
CA ASN A 268 9.02 -18.63 9.12
C ASN A 268 7.85 -18.89 10.08
N LEU A 269 7.81 -18.30 11.28
CA LEU A 269 6.71 -18.49 12.23
C LEU A 269 5.43 -17.78 11.77
N LEU A 270 5.55 -16.62 11.13
CA LEU A 270 4.43 -15.94 10.47
C LEU A 270 3.87 -16.81 9.35
N VAL A 271 4.74 -17.36 8.49
CA VAL A 271 4.37 -18.28 7.41
C VAL A 271 3.70 -19.55 7.96
N ALA A 272 4.23 -20.13 9.02
CA ALA A 272 3.64 -21.30 9.68
C ALA A 272 2.24 -20.99 10.22
N GLY A 273 2.06 -19.87 10.90
CA GLY A 273 0.75 -19.41 11.39
C GLY A 273 -0.28 -19.21 10.27
N MET A 274 0.13 -18.53 9.18
CA MET A 274 -0.73 -18.33 8.01
C MET A 274 -1.09 -19.64 7.30
N SER A 275 -0.17 -20.61 7.30
CA SER A 275 -0.41 -21.93 6.70
C SER A 275 -1.51 -22.70 7.45
N VAL A 276 -1.61 -22.54 8.78
CA VAL A 276 -2.70 -23.12 9.58
C VAL A 276 -4.04 -22.42 9.33
N ALA A 277 -4.02 -21.12 9.05
CA ALA A 277 -5.22 -20.28 8.92
C ALA A 277 -5.87 -20.27 7.52
N GLY A 278 -5.37 -21.03 6.55
CA GLY A 278 -5.94 -21.07 5.20
C GLY A 278 -4.94 -20.98 4.04
N GLY A 279 -3.63 -20.97 4.34
CA GLY A 279 -2.55 -21.18 3.36
C GLY A 279 -1.76 -19.92 3.03
N SER A 280 -0.47 -19.91 3.40
CA SER A 280 0.47 -18.83 3.06
C SER A 280 0.63 -18.62 1.55
N GLU A 281 0.36 -19.64 0.74
CA GLU A 281 0.46 -19.59 -0.72
C GLU A 281 -0.69 -18.80 -1.36
N LYS A 282 -1.90 -18.88 -0.81
CA LYS A 282 -3.02 -18.03 -1.27
C LYS A 282 -2.71 -16.56 -1.00
N LEU A 283 -2.18 -16.25 0.19
CA LEU A 283 -1.73 -14.89 0.49
C LEU A 283 -0.59 -14.48 -0.45
N ALA A 284 0.39 -15.36 -0.69
CA ALA A 284 1.49 -15.08 -1.60
C ALA A 284 0.98 -14.71 -3.00
N HIS A 285 0.04 -15.50 -3.51
CA HIS A 285 -0.63 -15.27 -4.79
C HIS A 285 -1.34 -13.91 -4.80
N ASP A 286 -2.25 -13.71 -3.85
CA ASP A 286 -3.10 -12.53 -3.81
C ASP A 286 -2.32 -11.24 -3.58
N LEU A 287 -1.27 -11.28 -2.75
CA LEU A 287 -0.37 -10.16 -2.52
C LEU A 287 0.48 -9.86 -3.76
N SER A 288 0.90 -10.88 -4.50
CA SER A 288 1.63 -10.68 -5.76
C SER A 288 0.78 -9.93 -6.77
N VAL A 289 -0.50 -10.31 -6.91
CA VAL A 289 -1.46 -9.62 -7.79
C VAL A 289 -1.74 -8.21 -7.28
N HIS A 290 -1.94 -8.04 -5.97
CA HIS A 290 -2.16 -6.75 -5.35
C HIS A 290 -0.98 -5.78 -5.64
N CYS A 291 0.25 -6.21 -5.37
CA CYS A 291 1.45 -5.41 -5.61
C CYS A 291 1.65 -5.11 -7.11
N PHE A 292 1.40 -6.08 -8.00
CA PHE A 292 1.47 -5.82 -9.44
C PHE A 292 0.53 -4.69 -9.85
N ASN A 293 -0.72 -4.75 -9.38
CA ASN A 293 -1.73 -3.76 -9.69
C ASN A 293 -1.33 -2.38 -9.17
N GLU A 294 -0.97 -2.27 -7.89
CA GLU A 294 -0.50 -1.04 -7.26
C GLU A 294 0.66 -0.39 -8.01
N MET A 295 1.74 -1.13 -8.27
CA MET A 295 2.96 -0.56 -8.83
C MET A 295 2.80 -0.19 -10.30
N SER A 296 2.06 -1.00 -11.06
CA SER A 296 1.69 -0.68 -12.45
C SER A 296 0.78 0.54 -12.51
N HIS A 297 -0.22 0.63 -11.64
CA HIS A 297 -1.16 1.75 -11.58
C HIS A 297 -0.47 3.05 -11.21
N LEU A 298 0.37 3.03 -10.16
CA LEU A 298 1.14 4.19 -9.71
C LEU A 298 1.95 4.82 -10.85
N GLY A 299 2.56 3.98 -11.69
CA GLY A 299 3.30 4.43 -12.87
C GLY A 299 2.47 5.27 -13.84
N THR A 300 1.16 5.06 -13.92
CA THR A 300 0.29 5.75 -14.89
C THR A 300 0.02 7.21 -14.55
N PHE A 301 0.08 7.59 -13.27
CA PHE A 301 -0.31 8.93 -12.82
C PHE A 301 0.76 9.67 -12.03
N LEU A 302 1.72 8.97 -11.42
CA LEU A 302 2.66 9.58 -10.47
C LEU A 302 3.45 10.77 -11.06
N PRO A 303 4.00 10.71 -12.28
CA PRO A 303 4.76 11.86 -12.80
C PRO A 303 3.90 13.12 -12.95
N GLY A 304 2.66 12.97 -13.44
CA GLY A 304 1.73 14.09 -13.60
C GLY A 304 1.23 14.62 -12.26
N LEU A 305 0.93 13.73 -11.32
CA LEU A 305 0.50 14.09 -9.96
C LEU A 305 1.62 14.82 -9.21
N PHE A 306 2.86 14.33 -9.30
CA PHE A 306 4.02 14.96 -8.69
C PHE A 306 4.24 16.38 -9.21
N GLU A 307 4.15 16.61 -10.52
CA GLU A 307 4.38 17.96 -11.07
C GLU A 307 3.40 18.99 -10.51
N GLU A 308 2.14 18.59 -10.32
CA GLU A 308 1.07 19.46 -9.82
C GLU A 308 1.11 19.62 -8.29
N PHE A 309 1.43 18.56 -7.55
CA PHE A 309 1.29 18.50 -6.09
C PHE A 309 2.60 18.39 -5.31
N LYS A 310 3.79 18.44 -5.93
CA LYS A 310 5.08 18.42 -5.20
C LYS A 310 5.22 19.55 -4.16
N MET A 311 4.52 20.66 -4.37
CA MET A 311 4.47 21.79 -3.43
C MET A 311 3.36 21.68 -2.39
N ASP A 312 2.43 20.72 -2.54
CA ASP A 312 1.50 20.33 -1.49
C ASP A 312 2.31 19.60 -0.41
N VAL A 313 2.95 20.42 0.43
CA VAL A 313 3.51 19.93 1.67
C VAL A 313 2.36 19.33 2.46
N SER A 314 2.54 18.08 2.87
CA SER A 314 1.92 17.56 4.08
C SER A 314 2.24 18.53 5.21
N VAL A 315 1.44 19.58 5.35
CA VAL A 315 1.63 20.58 6.39
C VAL A 315 1.40 19.84 7.70
N GLY A 316 2.37 20.01 8.61
CA GLY A 316 2.42 19.41 9.94
C GLY A 316 1.04 19.10 10.51
N TYR A 317 0.89 17.83 10.84
CA TYR A 317 -0.28 17.19 11.42
C TYR A 317 -0.54 17.68 12.84
#